data_AF-A0A6G0HI62-F1
#
_entry.id   AF-A0A6G0HI62-F1
#
_cell.length_a   1.000
_cell.length_b   1.000
_cell.length_c   1.000
_cell.angle_alpha   90.00
_cell.angle_beta   90.00
_cell.angle_gamma   90.00
#
_symmetry.space_group_name_H-M   'P 1'
#
loop_
_entity.id
_entity.type
_entity.pdbx_description
1 polymer ?
#
loop_
_entity_poly.entity_id
_entity_poly.type
_entity_poly.pdbx_seq_one_letter_code
_entity_poly.pdbx_strand_id
1 'polypeptide(L)'
;MDRETEQEENEVRNDTEREVSNEEDIAPAAVHGHEGVPTEVGASDQDGETSESMKPTEEALAEETPSSEPEENSVKELTTSPDLDVEMNEVNEQPASHEESVVFEMNSNDDDGPPNREDVSYQEHMRLLQELREERDKASQRSIQLQTKLAEYFRKRSGDDVQLERELPVSEQLREYEKHMSILSDLKLQISTESEAAQQQEEELSFQAKGKLDKVENEWRTLMALKQDIAVTVLSRRLGKQAAQAKVESILAAEQLRQDELIKLRLKHIKLRIKIHRLEAELRDREEHARDPLQLQFEQLQAERLEKKKHAEKQSEESLKMQKKISGSLELLSNIKEKLFWCQMDVHAKQEQLAAVEATVARKRDLLTRTKQARNSLQRDNQRLKERRGLLGNRVLLRDFEDTVDASDHLEEQLENLKGRQAEIVFSCSRWRKKLGTT
;
A
#
# COMPACT_ATOMS: atom_id res chain seq x y z
N MET A 1 -4.40 3.17 -66.54
CA MET A 1 -5.47 3.63 -67.43
C MET A 1 -6.78 3.26 -66.76
N ASP A 2 -7.01 3.75 -65.54
CA ASP A 2 -7.47 5.12 -65.18
C ASP A 2 -9.00 5.15 -65.35
N ARG A 3 -9.86 5.57 -64.41
CA ARG A 3 -9.75 6.30 -63.14
C ARG A 3 -11.13 6.20 -62.44
N GLU A 4 -11.13 6.21 -61.09
CA GLU A 4 -11.95 6.98 -60.10
C GLU A 4 -13.44 7.28 -60.40
N THR A 5 -14.44 7.16 -59.50
CA THR A 5 -14.69 7.83 -58.18
C THR A 5 -15.91 7.15 -57.50
N GLU A 6 -15.91 6.72 -56.22
CA GLU A 6 -16.28 7.41 -54.95
C GLU A 6 -17.78 7.62 -54.61
N GLN A 7 -18.06 7.62 -53.28
CA GLN A 7 -19.28 7.93 -52.47
C GLN A 7 -20.12 6.72 -52.00
N GLU A 8 -19.96 6.21 -50.76
CA GLU A 8 -20.40 6.71 -49.43
C GLU A 8 -21.92 6.91 -49.26
N GLU A 9 -22.54 6.12 -48.37
CA GLU A 9 -23.39 6.63 -47.29
C GLU A 9 -23.69 5.54 -46.23
N ASN A 10 -23.37 5.88 -44.98
CA ASN A 10 -23.70 5.17 -43.74
C ASN A 10 -25.10 5.59 -43.28
N GLU A 11 -25.89 4.66 -42.71
CA GLU A 11 -27.03 5.04 -41.87
C GLU A 11 -27.01 4.27 -40.55
N VAL A 12 -26.75 5.01 -39.48
CA VAL A 12 -26.72 4.61 -38.08
C VAL A 12 -28.13 4.78 -37.50
N ARG A 13 -28.69 3.73 -36.90
CA ARG A 13 -29.87 3.84 -36.03
C ARG A 13 -29.44 3.92 -34.57
N ASN A 14 -29.50 5.13 -34.03
CA ASN A 14 -29.62 5.39 -32.59
C ASN A 14 -31.12 5.55 -32.29
N ASP A 15 -31.64 4.80 -31.32
CA ASP A 15 -32.87 5.15 -30.63
C ASP A 15 -32.57 5.27 -29.13
N THR A 16 -32.97 6.43 -28.61
CA THR A 16 -32.75 6.95 -27.27
C THR A 16 -34.12 7.14 -26.62
N GLU A 17 -34.13 6.97 -25.30
CA GLU A 17 -35.06 7.56 -24.31
C GLU A 17 -36.42 6.90 -23.96
N ARG A 18 -36.53 6.76 -22.63
CA ARG A 18 -37.61 7.17 -21.70
C ARG A 18 -38.43 6.03 -21.06
N GLU A 19 -38.27 5.68 -19.77
CA GLU A 19 -38.39 6.40 -18.46
C GLU A 19 -39.80 6.27 -17.84
N VAL A 20 -39.80 6.04 -16.52
CA VAL A 20 -40.80 6.39 -15.48
C VAL A 20 -41.78 5.32 -14.93
N SER A 21 -41.55 5.04 -13.62
CA SER A 21 -42.45 4.78 -12.47
C SER A 21 -43.37 3.55 -12.40
N ASN A 22 -43.33 2.88 -11.25
CA ASN A 22 -44.41 2.96 -10.25
C ASN A 22 -43.95 2.47 -8.86
N GLU A 23 -44.16 3.33 -7.86
CA GLU A 23 -44.30 3.00 -6.43
C GLU A 23 -45.72 2.48 -6.17
N GLU A 24 -45.90 1.59 -5.20
CA GLU A 24 -46.85 1.80 -4.08
C GLU A 24 -46.76 0.66 -3.04
N ASP A 25 -46.79 1.11 -1.79
CA ASP A 25 -46.75 0.39 -0.52
C ASP A 25 -47.97 -0.52 -0.26
N ILE A 26 -47.85 -1.44 0.72
CA ILE A 26 -48.77 -1.63 1.87
C ILE A 26 -48.19 -2.72 2.82
N ALA A 27 -48.07 -2.36 4.10
CA ALA A 27 -47.67 -3.20 5.24
C ALA A 27 -48.92 -3.78 5.98
N PRO A 28 -48.88 -4.22 7.27
CA PRO A 28 -48.22 -5.39 7.89
C PRO A 28 -49.15 -6.24 8.84
N ALA A 29 -48.56 -7.26 9.49
CA ALA A 29 -48.75 -7.68 10.91
C ALA A 29 -49.57 -8.94 11.32
N ALA A 30 -49.12 -9.50 12.47
CA ALA A 30 -49.69 -10.49 13.43
C ALA A 30 -49.37 -11.99 13.17
N VAL A 31 -48.59 -12.75 13.97
CA VAL A 31 -48.50 -13.06 15.44
C VAL A 31 -49.30 -14.33 15.85
N HIS A 32 -48.66 -15.16 16.70
CA HIS A 32 -49.05 -16.45 17.36
C HIS A 32 -48.72 -17.73 16.56
N GLY A 33 -47.98 -18.74 17.03
CA GLY A 33 -47.44 -19.10 18.37
C GLY A 33 -48.03 -20.45 18.82
N HIS A 34 -47.23 -21.54 18.90
CA HIS A 34 -47.20 -22.53 20.01
C HIS A 34 -46.15 -23.64 19.83
N GLU A 35 -45.75 -24.17 20.98
CA GLU A 35 -44.73 -25.15 21.37
C GLU A 35 -44.73 -26.56 20.72
N GLY A 36 -43.59 -27.25 20.83
CA GLY A 36 -43.54 -28.72 20.86
C GLY A 36 -42.21 -29.37 20.46
N VAL A 37 -41.42 -29.81 21.45
CA VAL A 37 -40.32 -30.81 21.40
C VAL A 37 -40.83 -32.05 22.18
N PRO A 38 -40.32 -33.31 22.09
CA PRO A 38 -39.18 -33.93 21.35
C PRO A 38 -39.58 -35.22 20.58
N THR A 39 -38.62 -35.93 19.93
CA THR A 39 -38.24 -37.35 20.22
C THR A 39 -37.18 -37.86 19.21
N GLU A 40 -36.28 -38.71 19.73
CA GLU A 40 -35.14 -39.45 19.15
C GLU A 40 -35.42 -40.39 17.96
N VAL A 41 -34.32 -41.01 17.49
CA VAL A 41 -34.09 -42.21 16.64
C VAL A 41 -33.69 -41.82 15.22
N GLY A 42 -32.55 -42.22 14.63
CA GLY A 42 -31.56 -43.27 14.90
C GLY A 42 -31.11 -43.86 13.55
N ALA A 43 -29.82 -44.21 13.42
CA ALA A 43 -29.17 -44.98 12.34
C ALA A 43 -29.09 -44.28 10.94
N SER A 44 -28.09 -44.48 10.06
CA SER A 44 -26.89 -45.33 10.04
C SER A 44 -26.01 -44.89 8.83
N ASP A 45 -24.69 -45.02 9.00
CA ASP A 45 -23.60 -45.41 8.06
C ASP A 45 -23.53 -44.89 6.61
N GLN A 46 -22.41 -44.24 6.26
CA GLN A 46 -21.32 -44.79 5.44
C GLN A 46 -20.29 -43.71 5.10
N ASP A 47 -19.06 -43.84 5.58
CA ASP A 47 -17.89 -43.26 4.92
C ASP A 47 -16.74 -44.28 4.97
N GLY A 48 -16.28 -44.65 3.78
CA GLY A 48 -15.22 -45.63 3.57
C GLY A 48 -13.85 -44.96 3.62
N GLU A 49 -13.03 -45.37 4.57
CA GLU A 49 -11.61 -45.07 4.60
C GLU A 49 -10.79 -46.24 4.04
N THR A 50 -9.99 -45.90 3.03
CA THR A 50 -8.99 -46.73 2.36
C THR A 50 -7.81 -47.04 3.27
N SER A 51 -7.31 -48.27 3.23
CA SER A 51 -6.04 -48.68 3.82
C SER A 51 -5.23 -49.55 2.86
N GLU A 52 -3.91 -49.54 3.11
CA GLU A 52 -2.84 -50.46 2.67
C GLU A 52 -2.22 -50.20 1.27
N SER A 53 -0.95 -49.80 1.16
CA SER A 53 0.31 -50.46 1.53
C SER A 53 0.69 -51.62 0.59
N MET A 54 1.80 -51.48 -0.14
CA MET A 54 2.90 -52.47 -0.27
C MET A 54 3.83 -52.15 -1.47
N LYS A 55 5.14 -52.04 -1.16
CA LYS A 55 6.30 -52.45 -2.00
C LYS A 55 6.53 -53.97 -1.77
N PRO A 56 7.35 -54.76 -2.53
CA PRO A 56 8.67 -54.41 -3.11
C PRO A 56 9.15 -55.19 -4.38
N THR A 57 10.41 -54.91 -4.82
CA THR A 57 11.46 -55.79 -5.47
C THR A 57 11.15 -56.52 -6.80
N GLU A 58 12.06 -56.85 -7.75
CA GLU A 58 13.50 -56.72 -8.04
C GLU A 58 13.74 -57.20 -9.51
N GLU A 59 14.87 -56.79 -10.13
CA GLU A 59 15.68 -57.43 -11.20
C GLU A 59 15.09 -58.18 -12.43
N ALA A 60 15.54 -57.79 -13.65
CA ALA A 60 16.36 -58.64 -14.55
C ALA A 60 16.83 -57.93 -15.85
N LEU A 61 18.05 -58.30 -16.25
CA LEU A 61 18.90 -57.97 -17.41
C LEU A 61 18.29 -58.23 -18.82
N ALA A 62 18.68 -57.41 -19.82
CA ALA A 62 19.63 -57.77 -20.92
C ALA A 62 19.42 -56.94 -22.22
N GLU A 63 20.54 -56.38 -22.73
CA GLU A 63 21.00 -56.24 -24.15
C GLU A 63 20.03 -55.74 -25.26
N GLU A 64 20.38 -54.89 -26.23
CA GLU A 64 21.66 -54.52 -26.84
C GLU A 64 21.49 -53.27 -27.77
N THR A 65 22.58 -52.50 -27.90
CA THR A 65 23.10 -51.70 -29.05
C THR A 65 22.41 -50.44 -29.64
N PRO A 66 23.22 -49.50 -30.20
CA PRO A 66 22.96 -48.06 -30.16
C PRO A 66 22.66 -47.42 -31.53
N SER A 67 21.92 -46.29 -31.53
CA SER A 67 21.88 -45.35 -32.66
C SER A 67 22.27 -43.97 -32.16
N SER A 68 23.45 -43.52 -32.59
CA SER A 68 24.00 -42.20 -32.34
C SER A 68 23.43 -41.18 -33.32
N GLU A 69 22.78 -40.13 -32.82
CA GLU A 69 22.56 -38.88 -33.53
C GLU A 69 23.36 -37.78 -32.80
N PRO A 70 24.18 -36.96 -33.50
CA PRO A 70 24.91 -35.89 -32.87
C PRO A 70 24.11 -34.59 -32.82
N GLU A 71 24.36 -33.87 -31.74
CA GLU A 71 23.82 -32.58 -31.32
C GLU A 71 24.00 -31.46 -32.34
N GLU A 72 22.95 -30.66 -32.53
CA GLU A 72 23.00 -29.37 -33.22
C GLU A 72 23.50 -28.28 -32.26
N ASN A 73 24.75 -27.85 -32.46
CA ASN A 73 25.29 -26.65 -31.83
C ASN A 73 24.76 -25.40 -32.56
N SER A 74 23.85 -24.70 -31.88
CA SER A 74 23.31 -23.39 -32.25
C SER A 74 24.35 -22.29 -32.07
N VAL A 75 25.00 -21.88 -33.16
CA VAL A 75 25.86 -20.68 -33.20
C VAL A 75 24.98 -19.45 -33.49
N LYS A 76 24.90 -18.55 -32.51
CA LYS A 76 24.32 -17.20 -32.65
C LYS A 76 25.31 -16.33 -33.43
N GLU A 77 24.94 -15.91 -34.64
CA GLU A 77 25.66 -14.88 -35.40
C GLU A 77 25.32 -13.49 -34.86
N LEU A 78 26.33 -12.81 -34.31
CA LEU A 78 26.29 -11.41 -33.87
C LEU A 78 26.60 -10.52 -35.08
N THR A 79 25.75 -9.53 -35.33
CA THR A 79 25.89 -8.56 -36.42
C THR A 79 26.98 -7.53 -36.11
N THR A 80 28.08 -7.55 -36.86
CA THR A 80 29.16 -6.55 -36.80
C THR A 80 28.91 -5.42 -37.81
N SER A 81 28.84 -4.19 -37.30
CA SER A 81 28.91 -2.93 -38.07
C SER A 81 30.37 -2.48 -38.26
N PRO A 82 30.72 -1.73 -39.33
CA PRO A 82 32.10 -1.42 -39.65
C PRO A 82 32.67 -0.28 -38.79
N ASP A 83 33.87 -0.52 -38.25
CA ASP A 83 34.74 0.45 -37.57
C ASP A 83 35.26 1.53 -38.52
N LEU A 84 35.34 2.76 -38.00
CA LEU A 84 36.06 3.88 -38.58
C LEU A 84 37.28 4.16 -37.70
N ASP A 85 38.46 3.88 -38.24
CA ASP A 85 39.74 4.25 -37.65
C ASP A 85 39.88 5.78 -37.60
N VAL A 86 40.00 6.34 -36.39
CA VAL A 86 40.40 7.73 -36.18
C VAL A 86 41.72 7.72 -35.43
N GLU A 87 42.78 7.97 -36.20
CA GLU A 87 44.15 8.19 -35.77
C GLU A 87 44.23 9.50 -34.97
N MET A 88 44.52 9.41 -33.67
CA MET A 88 44.80 10.57 -32.83
C MET A 88 46.29 10.91 -32.90
N ASN A 89 46.62 12.02 -33.54
CA ASN A 89 47.92 12.66 -33.39
C ASN A 89 47.87 13.68 -32.26
N GLU A 90 48.71 13.42 -31.26
CA GLU A 90 48.99 14.24 -30.10
C GLU A 90 50.04 15.30 -30.49
N VAL A 91 49.67 16.59 -30.45
CA VAL A 91 50.64 17.69 -30.52
C VAL A 91 50.34 18.71 -29.43
N ASN A 92 51.22 18.67 -28.44
CA ASN A 92 51.55 19.68 -27.46
C ASN A 92 52.02 20.98 -28.14
N GLU A 93 51.47 22.14 -27.77
CA GLU A 93 52.24 23.37 -27.49
C GLU A 93 51.38 24.53 -26.97
N GLN A 94 51.97 25.27 -26.01
CA GLN A 94 51.45 26.47 -25.36
C GLN A 94 51.51 27.73 -26.26
N PRO A 95 50.76 28.80 -25.94
CA PRO A 95 50.65 29.99 -26.77
C PRO A 95 51.72 31.03 -26.42
N ALA A 96 52.33 31.64 -27.44
CA ALA A 96 53.06 32.89 -27.30
C ALA A 96 52.46 33.94 -28.26
N SER A 97 51.85 34.94 -27.63
CA SER A 97 51.41 36.21 -28.20
C SER A 97 52.57 37.03 -28.77
N HIS A 98 52.41 37.63 -29.94
CA HIS A 98 52.65 39.07 -30.11
C HIS A 98 52.12 39.58 -31.45
N GLU A 99 51.22 40.56 -31.35
CA GLU A 99 50.86 41.49 -32.42
C GLU A 99 51.96 42.55 -32.64
N GLU A 100 51.87 43.18 -33.80
CA GLU A 100 52.34 44.53 -34.19
C GLU A 100 53.65 44.70 -34.98
N SER A 101 53.43 45.03 -36.26
CA SER A 101 53.75 46.32 -36.88
C SER A 101 55.18 46.56 -37.36
N VAL A 102 55.39 46.50 -38.68
CA VAL A 102 56.42 47.28 -39.38
C VAL A 102 55.86 47.82 -40.71
N VAL A 103 56.18 49.10 -40.91
CA VAL A 103 55.73 50.08 -41.89
C VAL A 103 56.27 49.81 -43.30
N PHE A 104 55.41 50.05 -44.30
CA PHE A 104 55.72 50.00 -45.74
C PHE A 104 56.30 51.35 -46.17
N GLU A 105 57.53 51.36 -46.71
CA GLU A 105 58.10 52.54 -47.37
C GLU A 105 58.52 52.15 -48.79
N MET A 106 57.98 52.88 -49.76
CA MET A 106 58.00 52.60 -51.18
C MET A 106 58.97 53.57 -51.84
N ASN A 107 60.00 53.06 -52.52
CA ASN A 107 60.74 53.86 -53.49
C ASN A 107 61.29 53.01 -54.65
N SER A 108 61.07 53.59 -55.82
CA SER A 108 61.21 53.15 -57.22
C SER A 108 62.54 52.53 -57.65
N ASN A 109 62.49 51.56 -58.57
CA ASN A 109 62.88 51.76 -59.98
C ASN A 109 62.61 50.49 -60.80
N ASP A 110 61.88 50.67 -61.90
CA ASP A 110 61.56 49.66 -62.92
C ASP A 110 62.83 49.23 -63.68
N ASP A 111 63.01 47.92 -63.96
CA ASP A 111 63.31 47.40 -65.31
C ASP A 111 63.26 45.86 -65.39
N ASP A 112 62.47 45.39 -66.37
CA ASP A 112 62.42 44.09 -67.06
C ASP A 112 62.43 42.73 -66.32
N GLY A 113 61.24 42.11 -66.23
CA GLY A 113 61.02 40.67 -66.03
C GLY A 113 59.61 40.37 -65.51
N PRO A 114 58.88 39.35 -66.02
CA PRO A 114 57.43 39.24 -65.81
C PRO A 114 57.09 38.86 -64.36
N PRO A 115 56.34 39.68 -63.60
CA PRO A 115 55.90 39.32 -62.25
C PRO A 115 54.50 38.70 -62.36
N ASN A 116 54.41 37.47 -62.83
CA ASN A 116 53.18 36.67 -62.74
C ASN A 116 53.33 35.55 -61.70
N ARG A 117 54.21 35.76 -60.70
CA ARG A 117 54.51 34.81 -59.62
C ARG A 117 54.01 35.27 -58.24
N GLU A 118 53.77 36.56 -58.02
CA GLU A 118 53.31 37.09 -56.73
C GLU A 118 51.78 37.03 -56.57
N ASP A 119 51.03 37.21 -57.66
CA ASP A 119 49.55 37.09 -57.66
C ASP A 119 49.06 35.66 -57.38
N VAL A 120 49.83 34.65 -57.80
CA VAL A 120 49.54 33.24 -57.52
C VAL A 120 49.76 32.95 -56.04
N SER A 121 50.83 33.49 -55.44
CA SER A 121 51.11 33.39 -54.01
C SER A 121 50.06 34.11 -53.15
N TYR A 122 49.55 35.26 -53.59
CA TYR A 122 48.47 35.98 -52.89
C TYR A 122 47.14 35.21 -52.95
N GLN A 123 46.78 34.62 -54.09
CA GLN A 123 45.59 33.77 -54.21
C GLN A 123 45.69 32.50 -53.36
N GLU A 124 46.86 31.86 -53.32
CA GLU A 124 47.10 30.69 -52.48
C GLU A 124 47.03 31.03 -50.99
N HIS A 125 47.61 32.17 -50.57
CA HIS A 125 47.49 32.67 -49.20
C HIS A 125 46.05 33.05 -48.82
N MET A 126 45.28 33.61 -49.76
CA MET A 126 43.86 33.90 -49.56
C MET A 126 43.02 32.63 -49.39
N ARG A 127 43.30 31.58 -50.17
CA ARG A 127 42.65 30.27 -50.00
C ARG A 127 43.01 29.62 -48.67
N LEU A 128 44.28 29.62 -48.30
CA LEU A 128 44.75 29.09 -47.02
C LEU A 128 44.11 29.83 -45.83
N LEU A 129 43.98 31.16 -45.92
CA LEU A 129 43.31 31.95 -44.88
C LEU A 129 41.82 31.61 -44.77
N GLN A 130 41.17 31.30 -45.90
CA GLN A 130 39.78 30.89 -45.94
C GLN A 130 39.60 29.49 -45.33
N GLU A 131 40.45 28.54 -45.67
CA GLU A 131 40.48 27.19 -45.09
C GLU A 131 40.72 27.25 -43.57
N LEU A 132 41.70 28.03 -43.11
CA LEU A 132 41.97 28.21 -41.68
C LEU A 132 40.79 28.87 -40.93
N ARG A 133 40.06 29.78 -41.59
CA ARG A 133 38.84 30.37 -41.00
C ARG A 133 37.74 29.33 -40.86
N GLU A 134 37.53 28.49 -41.87
CA GLU A 134 36.58 27.39 -41.81
C GLU A 134 36.95 26.37 -40.74
N GLU A 135 38.23 26.04 -40.59
CA GLU A 135 38.72 25.17 -39.51
C GLU A 135 38.50 25.79 -38.13
N ARG A 136 38.79 27.08 -37.97
CA ARG A 136 38.53 27.83 -36.73
C ARG A 136 37.03 27.86 -36.41
N ASP A 137 36.18 28.06 -37.40
CA ASP A 137 34.72 28.03 -37.22
C ASP A 137 34.23 26.62 -36.86
N LYS A 138 34.74 25.56 -37.51
CA LYS A 138 34.43 24.16 -37.16
C LYS A 138 34.90 23.82 -35.74
N ALA A 139 36.10 24.25 -35.35
CA ALA A 139 36.62 24.06 -34.00
C ALA A 139 35.79 24.83 -32.97
N SER A 140 35.41 26.07 -33.26
CA SER A 140 34.54 26.89 -32.41
C SER A 140 33.15 26.26 -32.24
N GLN A 141 32.54 25.76 -33.32
CA GLN A 141 31.25 25.05 -33.25
C GLN A 141 31.34 23.80 -32.38
N ARG A 142 32.41 23.00 -32.53
CA ARG A 142 32.65 21.83 -31.66
C ARG A 142 32.83 22.26 -30.20
N SER A 143 33.58 23.34 -29.95
CA SER A 143 33.77 23.88 -28.61
C SER A 143 32.45 24.30 -27.97
N ILE A 144 31.60 25.03 -28.70
CA ILE A 144 30.25 25.44 -28.23
C ILE A 144 29.37 24.22 -27.97
N GLN A 145 29.39 23.21 -28.86
CA GLN A 145 28.63 21.97 -28.66
C GLN A 145 29.07 21.22 -27.39
N LEU A 146 30.38 21.13 -27.15
CA LEU A 146 30.92 20.50 -25.94
C LEU A 146 30.56 21.30 -24.69
N GLN A 147 30.70 22.63 -24.73
CA GLN A 147 30.29 23.52 -23.63
C GLN A 147 28.79 23.42 -23.32
N THR A 148 27.95 23.29 -24.36
CA THR A 148 26.50 23.09 -24.20
C THR A 148 26.20 21.74 -23.54
N LYS A 149 26.84 20.66 -24.00
CA LYS A 149 26.72 19.33 -23.39
C LYS A 149 27.20 19.30 -21.93
N LEU A 150 28.29 20.00 -21.63
CA LEU A 150 28.80 20.18 -20.26
C LEU A 150 27.77 20.91 -19.38
N ALA A 151 27.22 22.03 -19.87
CA ALA A 151 26.20 22.78 -19.16
C ALA A 151 24.91 21.97 -18.92
N GLU A 152 24.49 21.17 -19.90
CA GLU A 152 23.36 20.24 -19.77
C GLU A 152 23.66 19.13 -18.75
N TYR A 153 24.85 18.54 -18.78
CA TYR A 153 25.28 17.53 -17.80
C TYR A 153 25.23 18.08 -16.37
N PHE A 154 25.82 19.26 -16.14
CA PHE A 154 25.78 19.90 -14.83
C PHE A 154 24.37 20.28 -14.40
N ARG A 155 23.52 20.77 -15.31
CA ARG A 155 22.10 21.08 -15.01
C ARG A 155 21.31 19.83 -14.63
N LYS A 156 21.55 18.71 -15.33
CA LYS A 156 20.90 17.42 -15.08
C LYS A 156 21.38 16.78 -13.77
N ARG A 157 22.66 16.95 -13.42
CA ARG A 157 23.22 16.57 -12.11
C ARG A 157 22.69 17.40 -10.95
N SER A 158 22.29 18.65 -11.19
CA SER A 158 21.88 19.61 -10.14
C SER A 158 20.53 19.30 -9.47
N GLY A 159 19.73 18.40 -10.05
CA GLY A 159 18.36 18.11 -9.61
C GLY A 159 18.26 17.29 -8.33
N ASP A 160 19.03 16.20 -8.21
CA ASP A 160 18.95 15.27 -7.06
C ASP A 160 20.28 14.55 -6.73
N ASP A 161 21.30 14.57 -7.63
CA ASP A 161 22.56 13.81 -7.46
C ASP A 161 23.67 14.55 -6.69
N VAL A 162 23.53 15.88 -6.52
CA VAL A 162 24.60 16.71 -5.92
C VAL A 162 24.86 16.38 -4.45
N GLN A 163 23.88 15.83 -3.72
CA GLN A 163 24.06 15.50 -2.31
C GLN A 163 24.81 14.17 -2.09
N LEU A 164 24.68 13.19 -2.98
CA LEU A 164 25.33 11.89 -2.78
C LEU A 164 26.81 11.90 -3.20
N GLU A 165 27.16 12.68 -4.23
CA GLU A 165 28.51 12.66 -4.80
C GLU A 165 29.44 13.74 -4.23
N ARG A 166 28.90 14.80 -3.64
CA ARG A 166 29.68 15.84 -2.94
C ARG A 166 30.33 15.32 -1.64
N GLU A 167 29.88 14.17 -1.14
CA GLU A 167 30.42 13.52 0.05
C GLU A 167 31.53 12.48 -0.26
N LEU A 168 31.74 12.10 -1.53
CA LEU A 168 32.80 11.17 -1.90
C LEU A 168 34.15 11.91 -1.93
N PRO A 169 35.15 11.49 -1.12
CA PRO A 169 36.49 12.07 -1.18
C PRO A 169 37.06 11.94 -2.60
N VAL A 170 37.83 12.92 -3.06
CA VAL A 170 38.51 12.89 -4.38
C VAL A 170 39.28 11.57 -4.60
N SER A 171 39.80 10.97 -3.54
CA SER A 171 40.46 9.66 -3.54
C SER A 171 39.54 8.49 -3.90
N GLU A 172 38.25 8.58 -3.58
CA GLU A 172 37.24 7.57 -3.90
C GLU A 172 36.78 7.71 -5.35
N GLN A 173 36.59 8.94 -5.84
CA GLN A 173 36.33 9.21 -7.25
C GLN A 173 37.48 8.72 -8.17
N LEU A 174 38.73 8.93 -7.77
CA LEU A 174 39.89 8.42 -8.49
C LEU A 174 39.92 6.89 -8.51
N ARG A 175 39.55 6.24 -7.41
CA ARG A 175 39.46 4.78 -7.32
C ARG A 175 38.34 4.23 -8.21
N GLU A 176 37.20 4.91 -8.30
CA GLU A 176 36.12 4.54 -9.21
C GLU A 176 36.52 4.74 -10.67
N TYR A 177 37.19 5.84 -10.99
CA TYR A 177 37.76 6.06 -12.31
C TYR A 177 38.78 4.97 -12.68
N GLU A 178 39.69 4.62 -11.77
CA GLU A 178 40.64 3.52 -11.97
C GLU A 178 39.94 2.18 -12.21
N LYS A 179 38.87 1.88 -11.46
CA LYS A 179 38.04 0.68 -11.71
C LYS A 179 37.36 0.71 -13.08
N HIS A 180 36.83 1.85 -13.49
CA HIS A 180 36.21 1.97 -14.82
C HIS A 180 37.26 1.83 -15.93
N MET A 181 38.46 2.40 -15.74
CA MET A 181 39.57 2.26 -16.67
C MET A 181 40.10 0.82 -16.74
N SER A 182 40.15 0.09 -15.61
CA SER A 182 40.52 -1.33 -15.60
C SER A 182 39.47 -2.16 -16.33
N ILE A 183 38.18 -1.96 -16.04
CA ILE A 183 37.07 -2.66 -16.73
C ILE A 183 37.12 -2.38 -18.24
N LEU A 184 37.35 -1.13 -18.66
CA LEU A 184 37.49 -0.79 -20.07
C LEU A 184 38.70 -1.46 -20.73
N SER A 185 39.81 -1.57 -20.01
CA SER A 185 41.02 -2.23 -20.50
C SER A 185 40.80 -3.74 -20.64
N ASP A 186 40.15 -4.36 -19.65
CA ASP A 186 39.78 -5.78 -19.66
C ASP A 186 38.80 -6.08 -20.80
N LEU A 187 37.79 -5.23 -21.02
CA LEU A 187 36.85 -5.35 -22.13
C LEU A 187 37.55 -5.19 -23.48
N LYS A 188 38.48 -4.24 -23.62
CA LYS A 188 39.27 -4.09 -24.85
C LYS A 188 40.11 -5.32 -25.13
N LEU A 189 40.77 -5.87 -24.11
CA LEU A 189 41.55 -7.10 -24.24
C LEU A 189 40.64 -8.29 -24.59
N GLN A 190 39.46 -8.37 -23.97
CA GLN A 190 38.49 -9.41 -24.30
C GLN A 190 38.06 -9.32 -25.77
N ILE A 191 37.67 -8.14 -26.24
CA ILE A 191 37.29 -7.90 -27.64
C ILE A 191 38.46 -8.27 -28.58
N SER A 192 39.70 -7.87 -28.26
CA SER A 192 40.84 -8.22 -29.10
C SER A 192 41.05 -9.73 -29.17
N THR A 193 41.03 -10.43 -28.03
CA THR A 193 41.17 -11.89 -27.99
C THR A 193 40.04 -12.64 -28.70
N GLU A 194 38.80 -12.18 -28.55
CA GLU A 194 37.64 -12.76 -29.23
C GLU A 194 37.70 -12.49 -30.75
N SER A 195 38.16 -11.30 -31.16
CA SER A 195 38.34 -10.97 -32.57
C SER A 195 39.44 -11.80 -33.23
N GLU A 196 40.58 -12.00 -32.55
CA GLU A 196 41.68 -12.84 -33.03
C GLU A 196 41.23 -14.30 -33.13
N ALA A 197 40.49 -14.81 -32.14
CA ALA A 197 39.96 -16.15 -32.17
C ALA A 197 38.94 -16.35 -33.31
N ALA A 198 38.04 -15.39 -33.52
CA ALA A 198 37.08 -15.42 -34.63
C ALA A 198 37.78 -15.39 -35.99
N GLN A 199 38.83 -14.56 -36.14
CA GLN A 199 39.61 -14.48 -37.37
C GLN A 199 40.35 -15.79 -37.66
N GLN A 200 40.98 -16.40 -36.65
CA GLN A 200 41.63 -17.72 -36.83
C GLN A 200 40.64 -18.80 -37.25
N GLN A 201 39.42 -18.78 -36.71
CA GLN A 201 38.36 -19.70 -37.12
C GLN A 201 37.90 -19.45 -38.56
N GLU A 202 37.76 -18.19 -38.97
CA GLU A 202 37.43 -17.82 -40.35
C GLU A 202 38.50 -18.31 -41.34
N GLU A 203 39.77 -18.11 -41.00
CA GLU A 203 40.90 -18.55 -41.82
C GLU A 203 40.94 -20.08 -41.97
N GLU A 204 40.74 -20.83 -40.88
CA GLU A 204 40.68 -22.29 -40.91
C GLU A 204 39.49 -22.78 -41.74
N LEU A 205 38.29 -22.24 -41.53
CA LEU A 205 37.10 -22.61 -42.31
C LEU A 205 37.25 -22.26 -43.79
N SER A 206 37.85 -21.11 -44.10
CA SER A 206 38.21 -20.67 -45.45
C SER A 206 39.15 -21.66 -46.13
N PHE A 207 40.22 -22.07 -45.43
CA PHE A 207 41.17 -23.05 -45.93
C PHE A 207 40.49 -24.41 -46.21
N GLN A 208 39.66 -24.88 -45.28
CA GLN A 208 38.89 -26.11 -45.47
C GLN A 208 37.89 -26.01 -46.64
N ALA A 209 37.20 -24.89 -46.78
CA ALA A 209 36.24 -24.65 -47.87
C ALA A 209 36.96 -24.66 -49.23
N LYS A 210 38.10 -23.98 -49.33
CA LYS A 210 38.93 -23.97 -50.53
C LYS A 210 39.45 -25.36 -50.88
N GLY A 211 39.98 -26.10 -49.90
CA GLY A 211 40.45 -27.46 -50.10
C GLY A 211 39.34 -28.42 -50.56
N LYS A 212 38.11 -28.26 -50.07
CA LYS A 212 36.94 -29.02 -50.56
C LYS A 212 36.56 -28.63 -51.99
N LEU A 213 36.59 -27.33 -52.31
CA LEU A 213 36.31 -26.83 -53.66
C LEU A 213 37.29 -27.40 -54.69
N ASP A 214 38.58 -27.35 -54.39
CA ASP A 214 39.64 -27.85 -55.27
C ASP A 214 39.48 -29.36 -55.54
N LYS A 215 39.11 -30.16 -54.53
CA LYS A 215 38.82 -31.58 -54.70
C LYS A 215 37.64 -31.82 -55.63
N VAL A 216 36.52 -31.14 -55.39
CA VAL A 216 35.31 -31.25 -56.23
C VAL A 216 35.61 -30.83 -57.66
N GLU A 217 36.38 -29.76 -57.87
CA GLU A 217 36.73 -29.29 -59.20
C GLU A 217 37.64 -30.28 -59.95
N ASN A 218 38.60 -30.89 -59.24
CA ASN A 218 39.45 -31.93 -59.81
C ASN A 218 38.64 -33.18 -60.21
N GLU A 219 37.76 -33.67 -59.33
CA GLU A 219 36.88 -34.80 -59.62
C GLU A 219 35.89 -34.48 -60.75
N TRP A 220 35.39 -33.26 -60.83
CA TRP A 220 34.54 -32.81 -61.92
C TRP A 220 35.29 -32.81 -63.25
N ARG A 221 36.52 -32.29 -63.29
CA ARG A 221 37.37 -32.30 -64.49
C ARG A 221 37.66 -33.71 -64.99
N THR A 222 37.96 -34.65 -64.09
CA THR A 222 38.20 -36.06 -64.48
C THR A 222 36.95 -36.74 -65.02
N LEU A 223 35.79 -36.51 -64.38
CA LEU A 223 34.51 -37.04 -64.85
C LEU A 223 34.12 -36.48 -66.23
N MET A 224 34.32 -35.19 -66.45
CA MET A 224 34.02 -34.54 -67.73
C MET A 224 34.94 -35.02 -68.86
N ALA A 225 36.23 -35.23 -68.59
CA ALA A 225 37.16 -35.82 -69.56
C ALA A 225 36.74 -37.24 -69.94
N LEU A 226 36.39 -38.08 -68.96
CA LEU A 226 35.91 -39.45 -69.19
C LEU A 226 34.60 -39.46 -69.99
N LYS A 227 33.66 -38.55 -69.68
CA LYS A 227 32.42 -38.38 -70.42
C LYS A 227 32.68 -37.99 -71.89
N GLN A 228 33.59 -37.05 -72.12
CA GLN A 228 33.98 -36.61 -73.46
C GLN A 228 34.64 -37.75 -74.25
N ASP A 229 35.59 -38.46 -73.65
CA ASP A 229 36.31 -39.58 -74.29
C ASP A 229 35.37 -40.73 -74.67
N ILE A 230 34.47 -41.15 -73.77
CA ILE A 230 33.48 -42.19 -74.05
C ILE A 230 32.53 -41.75 -75.15
N ALA A 231 32.00 -40.52 -75.10
CA ALA A 231 31.08 -40.02 -76.11
C ALA A 231 31.75 -39.91 -77.49
N VAL A 232 32.98 -39.41 -77.56
CA VAL A 232 33.75 -39.30 -78.81
C VAL A 232 34.08 -40.67 -79.37
N THR A 233 34.54 -41.63 -78.56
CA THR A 233 34.87 -42.99 -79.02
C THR A 233 33.66 -43.74 -79.58
N VAL A 234 32.48 -43.61 -78.95
CA VAL A 234 31.23 -44.22 -79.42
C VAL A 234 30.75 -43.58 -80.73
N LEU A 235 30.76 -42.24 -80.82
CA LEU A 235 30.25 -41.52 -81.99
C LEU A 235 31.23 -41.54 -83.18
N SER A 236 32.54 -41.63 -82.93
CA SER A 236 33.58 -41.69 -83.97
C SER A 236 33.38 -42.87 -84.92
N ARG A 237 32.82 -43.98 -84.43
CA ARG A 237 32.52 -45.17 -85.25
C ARG A 237 31.46 -44.93 -86.32
N ARG A 238 30.58 -43.92 -86.16
CA ARG A 238 29.46 -43.63 -87.07
C ARG A 238 29.65 -42.34 -87.88
N LEU A 239 30.29 -41.33 -87.32
CA LEU A 239 30.36 -39.97 -87.88
C LEU A 239 31.77 -39.55 -88.32
N GLY A 240 32.81 -40.32 -87.94
CA GLY A 240 34.21 -39.91 -88.06
C GLY A 240 34.68 -39.05 -86.88
N LYS A 241 36.00 -39.07 -86.60
CA LYS A 241 36.59 -38.51 -85.36
C LYS A 241 36.30 -37.02 -85.17
N GLN A 242 36.53 -36.19 -86.19
CA GLN A 242 36.32 -34.74 -86.08
C GLN A 242 34.85 -34.34 -85.95
N ALA A 243 33.95 -34.97 -86.72
CA ALA A 243 32.52 -34.67 -86.63
C ALA A 243 31.91 -35.15 -85.30
N ALA A 244 32.41 -36.26 -84.75
CA ALA A 244 32.04 -36.73 -83.41
C ALA A 244 32.52 -35.76 -82.31
N GLN A 245 33.77 -35.28 -82.38
CA GLN A 245 34.32 -34.28 -81.45
C GLN A 245 33.48 -33.00 -81.43
N ALA A 246 33.24 -32.39 -82.60
CA ALA A 246 32.46 -31.15 -82.70
C ALA A 246 31.02 -31.30 -82.15
N LYS A 247 30.38 -32.46 -82.40
CA LYS A 247 29.02 -32.72 -81.88
C LYS A 247 29.01 -32.91 -80.36
N VAL A 248 29.99 -33.62 -79.80
CA VAL A 248 30.12 -33.80 -78.34
C VAL A 248 30.40 -32.46 -77.66
N GLU A 249 31.33 -31.67 -78.19
CA GLU A 249 31.65 -30.34 -77.67
C GLU A 249 30.43 -29.42 -77.68
N SER A 250 29.64 -29.41 -78.75
CA SER A 250 28.39 -28.63 -78.82
C SER A 250 27.37 -29.04 -77.75
N ILE A 251 27.19 -30.34 -77.51
CA ILE A 251 26.26 -30.85 -76.49
C ILE A 251 26.77 -30.52 -75.08
N LEU A 252 28.07 -30.74 -74.81
CA LEU A 252 28.68 -30.42 -73.52
C LEU A 252 28.62 -28.92 -73.22
N ALA A 253 28.83 -28.06 -74.22
CA ALA A 253 28.68 -26.61 -74.07
C ALA A 253 27.23 -26.21 -73.74
N ALA A 254 26.24 -26.83 -74.40
CA ALA A 254 24.83 -26.59 -74.10
C ALA A 254 24.43 -27.08 -72.70
N GLU A 255 24.99 -28.20 -72.25
CA GLU A 255 24.80 -28.72 -70.90
C GLU A 255 25.45 -27.84 -69.84
N GLN A 256 26.68 -27.35 -70.08
CA GLN A 256 27.37 -26.44 -69.18
C GLN A 256 26.56 -25.16 -68.95
N LEU A 257 25.98 -24.59 -70.01
CA LEU A 257 25.12 -23.41 -69.90
C LEU A 257 23.92 -23.65 -68.96
N ARG A 258 23.27 -24.82 -69.08
CA ARG A 258 22.17 -25.23 -68.19
C ARG A 258 22.64 -25.45 -66.75
N GLN A 259 23.83 -26.00 -66.55
CA GLN A 259 24.41 -26.17 -65.22
C GLN A 259 24.74 -24.81 -64.57
N ASP A 260 25.30 -23.87 -65.33
CA ASP A 260 25.59 -22.52 -64.84
C ASP A 260 24.31 -21.78 -64.44
N GLU A 261 23.24 -21.93 -65.21
CA GLU A 261 21.90 -21.42 -64.86
C GLU A 261 21.38 -22.05 -63.55
N LEU A 262 21.51 -23.37 -63.39
CA LEU A 262 21.10 -24.07 -62.18
C LEU A 262 21.91 -23.61 -60.96
N ILE A 263 23.23 -23.43 -61.09
CA ILE A 263 24.10 -22.93 -60.04
C ILE A 263 23.66 -21.51 -59.63
N LYS A 264 23.39 -20.62 -60.60
CA LYS A 264 22.87 -19.27 -60.33
C LYS A 264 21.55 -19.32 -59.56
N LEU A 265 20.63 -20.20 -59.93
CA LEU A 265 19.34 -20.36 -59.23
C LEU A 265 19.52 -20.93 -57.81
N ARG A 266 20.39 -21.93 -57.63
CA ARG A 266 20.71 -22.50 -56.31
C ARG A 266 21.32 -21.45 -55.39
N LEU A 267 22.25 -20.64 -55.88
CA LEU A 267 22.82 -19.53 -55.12
C LEU A 267 21.75 -18.51 -54.72
N LYS A 268 20.83 -18.15 -55.62
CA LYS A 268 19.69 -17.28 -55.28
C LYS A 268 18.80 -17.90 -54.20
N HIS A 269 18.48 -19.19 -54.32
CA HIS A 269 17.66 -19.90 -53.33
C HIS A 269 18.33 -19.93 -51.94
N ILE A 270 19.64 -20.21 -51.87
CA ILE A 270 20.40 -20.16 -50.61
C ILE A 270 20.34 -18.76 -50.00
N LYS A 271 20.59 -17.71 -50.80
CA LYS A 271 20.51 -16.31 -50.33
C LYS A 271 19.11 -15.96 -49.80
N LEU A 272 18.06 -16.39 -50.49
CA LEU A 272 16.68 -16.16 -50.05
C LEU A 272 16.37 -16.92 -48.77
N ARG A 273 16.81 -18.18 -48.63
CA ARG A 273 16.66 -18.94 -47.39
C ARG A 273 17.31 -18.23 -46.22
N ILE A 274 18.58 -17.80 -46.36
CA ILE A 274 19.28 -17.05 -45.30
C ILE A 274 18.50 -15.79 -44.93
N LYS A 275 18.01 -15.03 -45.92
CA LYS A 275 17.20 -13.83 -45.68
C LYS A 275 15.90 -14.14 -44.91
N ILE A 276 15.21 -15.23 -45.25
CA ILE A 276 14.01 -15.66 -44.53
C ILE A 276 14.35 -15.98 -43.07
N HIS A 277 15.39 -16.79 -42.82
CA HIS A 277 15.77 -17.17 -41.46
C HIS A 277 16.14 -15.95 -40.62
N ARG A 278 16.84 -14.98 -41.21
CA ARG A 278 17.16 -13.70 -40.55
C ARG A 278 15.90 -12.91 -40.21
N LEU A 279 14.97 -12.76 -41.16
CA LEU A 279 13.72 -12.02 -40.92
C LEU A 279 12.83 -12.70 -39.88
N GLU A 280 12.79 -14.03 -39.85
CA GLU A 280 12.09 -14.80 -38.82
C GLU A 280 12.73 -14.62 -37.45
N ALA A 281 14.07 -14.60 -37.36
CA ALA A 281 14.76 -14.31 -36.10
C ALA A 281 14.46 -12.87 -35.62
N GLU A 282 14.54 -11.88 -36.51
CA GLU A 282 14.20 -10.49 -36.18
C GLU A 282 12.72 -10.34 -35.75
N LEU A 283 11.80 -11.10 -36.32
CA LEU A 283 10.39 -11.12 -35.91
C LEU A 283 10.20 -11.74 -34.52
N ARG A 284 10.83 -12.89 -34.26
CA ARG A 284 10.77 -13.55 -32.95
C ARG A 284 11.34 -12.65 -31.85
N ASP A 285 12.49 -12.03 -32.09
CA ASP A 285 13.09 -11.10 -31.14
C ASP A 285 12.14 -9.92 -30.86
N ARG A 286 11.48 -9.38 -31.90
CA ARG A 286 10.49 -8.32 -31.71
C ARG A 286 9.27 -8.80 -30.93
N GLU A 287 8.75 -10.00 -31.17
CA GLU A 287 7.61 -10.55 -30.42
C GLU A 287 7.96 -10.77 -28.93
N GLU A 288 9.17 -11.23 -28.63
CA GLU A 288 9.62 -11.44 -27.25
C GLU A 288 9.85 -10.11 -26.51
N HIS A 289 10.44 -9.12 -27.18
CA HIS A 289 10.74 -7.80 -26.57
C HIS A 289 9.54 -6.85 -26.58
N ALA A 290 8.64 -6.97 -27.56
CA ALA A 290 7.40 -6.23 -27.63
C ALA A 290 6.28 -7.03 -26.99
N ARG A 291 6.34 -7.23 -25.67
CA ARG A 291 5.10 -7.45 -24.92
C ARG A 291 4.18 -6.28 -25.23
N ASP A 292 2.97 -6.59 -25.68
CA ASP A 292 1.99 -5.58 -26.07
C ASP A 292 1.80 -4.59 -24.91
N PRO A 293 2.06 -3.28 -25.10
CA PRO A 293 1.86 -2.27 -24.06
C PRO A 293 0.47 -2.34 -23.44
N LEU A 294 -0.54 -2.74 -24.21
CA LEU A 294 -1.91 -2.93 -23.73
C LEU A 294 -2.02 -4.12 -22.77
N GLN A 295 -1.32 -5.22 -23.03
CA GLN A 295 -1.25 -6.37 -22.12
C GLN A 295 -0.59 -5.99 -20.79
N LEU A 296 0.51 -5.23 -20.84
CA LEU A 296 1.16 -4.74 -19.62
C LEU A 296 0.24 -3.83 -18.80
N GLN A 297 -0.47 -2.91 -19.48
CA GLN A 297 -1.46 -2.04 -18.82
C GLN A 297 -2.61 -2.84 -18.22
N PHE A 298 -3.09 -3.88 -18.91
CA PHE A 298 -4.13 -4.76 -18.40
C PHE A 298 -3.68 -5.53 -17.16
N GLU A 299 -2.49 -6.11 -17.19
CA GLU A 299 -1.88 -6.80 -16.03
C GLU A 299 -1.71 -5.83 -14.85
N GLN A 300 -1.25 -4.62 -15.10
CA GLN A 300 -1.13 -3.57 -14.08
C GLN A 300 -2.49 -3.22 -13.47
N LEU A 301 -3.51 -2.95 -14.29
CA LEU A 301 -4.86 -2.65 -13.81
C LEU A 301 -5.45 -3.81 -13.02
N GLN A 302 -5.15 -5.05 -13.40
CA GLN A 302 -5.59 -6.23 -12.67
C GLN A 302 -4.93 -6.32 -11.30
N ALA A 303 -3.63 -6.03 -11.21
CA ALA A 303 -2.90 -5.97 -9.94
C ALA A 303 -3.46 -4.85 -9.03
N GLU A 304 -3.65 -3.64 -9.55
CA GLU A 304 -4.23 -2.52 -8.81
C GLU A 304 -5.65 -2.82 -8.31
N ARG A 305 -6.47 -3.48 -9.13
CA ARG A 305 -7.82 -3.91 -8.74
C ARG A 305 -7.75 -4.91 -7.58
N LEU A 306 -6.82 -5.86 -7.64
CA LEU A 306 -6.63 -6.85 -6.58
C LEU A 306 -6.17 -6.19 -5.27
N GLU A 307 -5.28 -5.20 -5.33
CA GLU A 307 -4.86 -4.45 -4.15
C GLU A 307 -6.00 -3.62 -3.54
N LYS A 308 -6.76 -2.89 -4.38
CA LYS A 308 -7.95 -2.15 -3.93
C LYS A 308 -8.97 -3.07 -3.26
N LYS A 309 -9.18 -4.27 -3.81
CA LYS A 309 -10.05 -5.29 -3.20
C LYS A 309 -9.54 -5.73 -1.82
N LYS A 310 -8.24 -6.05 -1.70
CA LYS A 310 -7.62 -6.41 -0.41
C LYS A 310 -7.75 -5.28 0.64
N HIS A 311 -7.62 -4.02 0.23
CA HIS A 311 -7.81 -2.88 1.12
C HIS A 311 -9.27 -2.73 1.58
N ALA A 312 -10.23 -2.89 0.66
CA ALA A 312 -11.65 -2.86 1.01
C ALA A 312 -12.03 -4.00 1.97
N GLU A 313 -11.48 -5.21 1.77
CA GLU A 313 -11.69 -6.35 2.68
C GLU A 313 -11.15 -6.05 4.08
N LYS A 314 -9.93 -5.50 4.21
CA LYS A 314 -9.36 -5.09 5.50
C LYS A 314 -10.24 -4.04 6.21
N GLN A 315 -10.70 -3.02 5.49
CA GLN A 315 -11.59 -1.99 6.04
C GLN A 315 -12.94 -2.55 6.48
N SER A 316 -13.49 -3.51 5.72
CA SER A 316 -14.72 -4.23 6.07
C SER A 316 -14.54 -5.03 7.35
N GLU A 317 -13.44 -5.77 7.49
CA GLU A 317 -13.12 -6.52 8.71
C GLU A 317 -12.94 -5.62 9.94
N GLU A 318 -12.28 -4.47 9.78
CA GLU A 318 -12.13 -3.47 10.83
C GLU A 318 -13.48 -2.86 11.24
N SER A 319 -14.33 -2.53 10.26
CA SER A 319 -15.69 -2.03 10.50
C SER A 319 -16.53 -3.06 11.27
N LEU A 320 -16.45 -4.34 10.90
CA LEU A 320 -17.13 -5.42 11.59
C LEU A 320 -16.62 -5.59 13.04
N LYS A 321 -15.30 -5.49 13.26
CA LYS A 321 -14.71 -5.50 14.62
C LYS A 321 -15.24 -4.35 15.46
N MET A 322 -15.34 -3.15 14.90
CA MET A 322 -15.90 -1.98 15.59
C MET A 322 -17.38 -2.16 15.88
N GLN A 323 -18.16 -2.67 14.93
CA GLN A 323 -19.58 -2.99 15.14
C GLN A 323 -19.76 -3.99 16.29
N LYS A 324 -18.95 -5.06 16.36
CA LYS A 324 -18.97 -6.03 17.48
C LYS A 324 -18.66 -5.37 18.82
N LYS A 325 -17.68 -4.46 18.88
CA LYS A 325 -17.36 -3.69 20.11
C LYS A 325 -18.51 -2.78 20.54
N ILE A 326 -19.17 -2.13 19.57
CA ILE A 326 -20.35 -1.30 19.83
C ILE A 326 -21.48 -2.16 20.39
N SER A 327 -21.81 -3.29 19.76
CA SER A 327 -22.84 -4.20 20.25
C SER A 327 -22.56 -4.68 21.68
N GLY A 328 -21.33 -5.13 21.97
CA GLY A 328 -20.96 -5.55 23.33
C GLY A 328 -21.03 -4.42 24.36
N SER A 329 -20.72 -3.18 23.95
CA SER A 329 -20.86 -2.00 24.82
C SER A 329 -22.33 -1.66 25.09
N LEU A 330 -23.20 -1.81 24.08
CA LEU A 330 -24.65 -1.61 24.23
C LEU A 330 -25.27 -2.66 25.16
N GLU A 331 -24.84 -3.92 25.06
CA GLU A 331 -25.24 -4.98 25.99
C GLU A 331 -24.83 -4.64 27.43
N LEU A 332 -23.59 -4.20 27.65
CA LEU A 332 -23.11 -3.77 28.96
C LEU A 332 -23.92 -2.57 29.50
N LEU A 333 -24.19 -1.57 28.65
CA LEU A 333 -25.01 -0.41 29.01
C LEU A 333 -26.44 -0.84 29.39
N SER A 334 -27.02 -1.79 28.66
CA SER A 334 -28.33 -2.37 29.00
C SER A 334 -28.32 -3.02 30.38
N ASN A 335 -27.30 -3.83 30.68
CA ASN A 335 -27.13 -4.47 31.99
C ASN A 335 -26.95 -3.44 33.12
N ILE A 336 -26.19 -2.36 32.88
CA ILE A 336 -26.01 -1.28 33.85
C ILE A 336 -27.33 -0.54 34.08
N LYS A 337 -28.08 -0.24 33.01
CA LYS A 337 -29.39 0.41 33.08
C LYS A 337 -30.36 -0.42 33.92
N GLU A 338 -30.40 -1.73 33.71
CA GLU A 338 -31.26 -2.62 34.48
C GLU A 338 -30.87 -2.65 35.97
N LYS A 339 -29.58 -2.82 36.28
CA LYS A 339 -29.10 -2.77 37.68
C LYS A 339 -29.43 -1.43 38.36
N LEU A 340 -29.26 -0.33 37.63
CA LEU A 340 -29.58 1.00 38.14
C LEU A 340 -31.09 1.15 38.41
N PHE A 341 -31.94 0.62 37.54
CA PHE A 341 -33.39 0.59 37.76
C PHE A 341 -33.75 -0.18 39.04
N TRP A 342 -33.19 -1.36 39.26
CA TRP A 342 -33.40 -2.14 40.48
C TRP A 342 -32.93 -1.39 41.73
N CYS A 343 -31.72 -0.81 41.70
CA CYS A 343 -31.22 -0.01 42.81
C CYS A 343 -32.12 1.20 43.10
N GLN A 344 -32.66 1.87 42.08
CA GLN A 344 -33.60 2.98 42.26
C GLN A 344 -34.91 2.52 42.92
N MET A 345 -35.45 1.39 42.49
CA MET A 345 -36.64 0.79 43.12
C MET A 345 -36.39 0.46 44.60
N ASP A 346 -35.24 -0.12 44.92
CA ASP A 346 -34.86 -0.40 46.30
C ASP A 346 -34.72 0.86 47.14
N VAL A 347 -34.08 1.92 46.60
CA VAL A 347 -33.97 3.21 47.27
C VAL A 347 -35.36 3.79 47.58
N HIS A 348 -36.28 3.75 46.62
CA HIS A 348 -37.65 4.22 46.82
C HIS A 348 -38.35 3.42 47.93
N ALA A 349 -38.27 2.09 47.89
CA ALA A 349 -38.85 1.24 48.94
C ALA A 349 -38.25 1.54 50.33
N LYS A 350 -36.95 1.82 50.40
CA LYS A 350 -36.28 2.21 51.66
C LYS A 350 -36.70 3.60 52.13
N GLN A 351 -36.91 4.54 51.23
CA GLN A 351 -37.44 5.87 51.57
C GLN A 351 -38.86 5.78 52.14
N GLU A 352 -39.73 4.95 51.56
CA GLU A 352 -41.06 4.69 52.11
C GLU A 352 -40.99 4.06 53.51
N GLN A 353 -40.11 3.07 53.71
CA GLN A 353 -39.87 2.48 55.02
C GLN A 353 -39.39 3.52 56.04
N LEU A 354 -38.47 4.39 55.65
CA LEU A 354 -37.97 5.48 56.49
C LEU A 354 -39.10 6.45 56.88
N ALA A 355 -39.89 6.90 55.91
CA ALA A 355 -41.03 7.80 56.13
C ALA A 355 -42.06 7.18 57.09
N ALA A 356 -42.35 5.88 56.95
CA ALA A 356 -43.24 5.16 57.87
C ALA A 356 -42.69 5.15 59.31
N VAL A 357 -41.39 4.86 59.47
CA VAL A 357 -40.72 4.89 60.79
C VAL A 357 -40.72 6.30 61.37
N GLU A 358 -40.38 7.33 60.60
CA GLU A 358 -40.41 8.73 61.01
C GLU A 358 -41.81 9.14 61.49
N ALA A 359 -42.86 8.74 60.76
CA ALA A 359 -44.25 8.96 61.18
C ALA A 359 -44.60 8.23 62.48
N THR A 360 -44.06 7.02 62.72
CA THR A 360 -44.24 6.32 64.01
C THR A 360 -43.51 7.04 65.15
N VAL A 361 -42.31 7.57 64.89
CA VAL A 361 -41.51 8.31 65.88
C VAL A 361 -42.18 9.63 66.22
N ALA A 362 -42.70 10.37 65.24
CA ALA A 362 -43.47 11.59 65.45
C ALA A 362 -44.69 11.32 66.35
N ARG A 363 -45.50 10.30 66.03
CA ARG A 363 -46.63 9.87 66.85
C ARG A 363 -46.23 9.52 68.29
N LYS A 364 -45.11 8.82 68.48
CA LYS A 364 -44.59 8.49 69.82
C LYS A 364 -44.10 9.74 70.57
N ARG A 365 -43.47 10.70 69.90
CA ARG A 365 -43.05 11.99 70.50
C ARG A 365 -44.26 12.82 70.95
N ASP A 366 -45.31 12.87 70.14
CA ASP A 366 -46.56 13.57 70.49
C ASP A 366 -47.24 12.93 71.70
N LEU A 367 -47.35 11.59 71.71
CA LEU A 367 -47.90 10.85 72.83
C LEU A 367 -47.10 11.11 74.11
N LEU A 368 -45.77 11.03 74.04
CA LEU A 368 -44.89 11.32 75.18
C LEU A 368 -45.10 12.75 75.70
N THR A 369 -45.24 13.72 74.80
CA THR A 369 -45.48 15.13 75.17
C THR A 369 -46.82 15.28 75.89
N ARG A 370 -47.91 14.68 75.37
CA ARG A 370 -49.23 14.66 76.01
C ARG A 370 -49.18 14.00 77.38
N THR A 371 -48.52 12.86 77.51
CA THR A 371 -48.36 12.16 78.81
C THR A 371 -47.55 12.98 79.81
N LYS A 372 -46.47 13.64 79.38
CA LYS A 372 -45.69 14.57 80.23
C LYS A 372 -46.56 15.74 80.71
N GLN A 373 -47.37 16.32 79.83
CA GLN A 373 -48.31 17.39 80.19
C GLN A 373 -49.35 16.94 81.20
N ALA A 374 -49.98 15.77 80.99
CA ALA A 374 -50.94 15.18 81.92
C ALA A 374 -50.32 14.87 83.29
N ARG A 375 -49.11 14.31 83.32
CA ARG A 375 -48.34 14.13 84.56
C ARG A 375 -48.12 15.47 85.26
N ASN A 376 -47.71 16.51 84.53
CA ASN A 376 -47.47 17.84 85.10
C ASN A 376 -48.77 18.49 85.63
N SER A 377 -49.92 18.28 84.98
CA SER A 377 -51.21 18.76 85.49
C SER A 377 -51.61 18.04 86.76
N LEU A 378 -51.51 16.71 86.78
CA LEU A 378 -51.77 15.91 88.00
C LEU A 378 -50.83 16.31 89.15
N GLN A 379 -49.56 16.59 88.87
CA GLN A 379 -48.61 17.07 89.88
C GLN A 379 -49.03 18.43 90.45
N ARG A 380 -49.46 19.37 89.58
CA ARG A 380 -49.99 20.67 90.00
C ARG A 380 -51.27 20.53 90.82
N ASP A 381 -52.20 19.69 90.39
CA ASP A 381 -53.46 19.47 91.11
C ASP A 381 -53.24 18.76 92.44
N ASN A 382 -52.32 17.80 92.51
CA ASN A 382 -51.91 17.15 93.75
C ASN A 382 -51.30 18.16 94.72
N GLN A 383 -50.47 19.08 94.23
CA GLN A 383 -49.91 20.17 95.03
C GLN A 383 -51.00 21.12 95.55
N ARG A 384 -51.94 21.54 94.69
CA ARG A 384 -53.09 22.38 95.09
C ARG A 384 -53.98 21.69 96.12
N LEU A 385 -54.22 20.38 95.98
CA LEU A 385 -54.97 19.60 96.96
C LEU A 385 -54.24 19.52 98.29
N LYS A 386 -52.91 19.35 98.29
CA LYS A 386 -52.09 19.39 99.51
C LYS A 386 -52.20 20.75 100.21
N GLU A 387 -52.15 21.85 99.45
CA GLU A 387 -52.32 23.21 99.97
C GLU A 387 -53.73 23.42 100.56
N ARG A 388 -54.78 23.03 99.83
CA ARG A 388 -56.19 23.15 100.28
C ARG A 388 -56.52 22.27 101.48
N ARG A 389 -55.84 21.14 101.65
CA ARG A 389 -56.06 20.21 102.76
C ARG A 389 -55.78 20.88 104.13
N GLY A 390 -54.99 21.96 104.19
CA GLY A 390 -54.79 22.75 105.41
C GLY A 390 -54.45 21.87 106.62
N LEU A 391 -55.14 22.09 107.75
CA LEU A 391 -54.98 21.31 108.98
C LEU A 391 -55.39 19.83 108.86
N LEU A 392 -56.29 19.48 107.93
CA LEU A 392 -56.62 18.06 107.65
C LEU A 392 -55.37 17.29 107.15
N GLY A 393 -54.35 18.01 106.70
CA GLY A 393 -53.01 17.55 106.33
C GLY A 393 -52.22 16.99 107.50
N ASN A 394 -52.35 17.65 108.64
CA ASN A 394 -51.52 17.48 109.81
C ASN A 394 -52.39 17.11 111.00
N ARG A 395 -52.50 15.79 111.25
CA ARG A 395 -53.34 15.23 112.31
C ARG A 395 -53.02 15.79 113.70
N VAL A 396 -51.76 16.14 113.96
CA VAL A 396 -51.35 16.68 115.27
C VAL A 396 -51.94 18.07 115.47
N LEU A 397 -51.70 19.00 114.55
CA LEU A 397 -52.26 20.36 114.68
C LEU A 397 -53.80 20.38 114.63
N LEU A 398 -54.42 19.47 113.86
CA LEU A 398 -55.88 19.38 113.85
C LEU A 398 -56.42 18.94 115.22
N ARG A 399 -55.78 17.95 115.85
CA ARG A 399 -56.14 17.48 117.18
C ARG A 399 -55.95 18.57 118.22
N ASP A 400 -54.83 19.30 118.16
CA ASP A 400 -54.60 20.45 119.04
C ASP A 400 -55.68 21.53 118.85
N PHE A 401 -56.11 21.79 117.61
CA PHE A 401 -57.19 22.75 117.35
C PHE A 401 -58.53 22.26 117.93
N GLU A 402 -58.89 20.99 117.71
CA GLU A 402 -60.07 20.36 118.34
C GLU A 402 -60.01 20.52 119.86
N ASP A 403 -58.90 20.13 120.49
CA ASP A 403 -58.72 20.21 121.93
C ASP A 403 -58.78 21.69 122.43
N THR A 404 -58.30 22.66 121.65
CA THR A 404 -58.43 24.09 121.99
C THR A 404 -59.85 24.65 121.87
N VAL A 405 -60.62 24.17 120.87
CA VAL A 405 -62.04 24.55 120.71
C VAL A 405 -62.86 23.95 121.84
N ASP A 406 -62.65 22.66 122.14
CA ASP A 406 -63.28 22.01 123.28
C ASP A 406 -62.98 22.76 124.61
N ALA A 407 -61.73 23.22 124.78
CA ALA A 407 -61.34 24.03 125.93
C ALA A 407 -61.98 25.43 125.94
N SER A 408 -62.15 26.09 124.79
CA SER A 408 -62.82 27.39 124.71
C SER A 408 -64.31 27.29 124.99
N ASP A 409 -64.98 26.28 124.45
CA ASP A 409 -66.41 26.03 124.68
C ASP A 409 -66.66 25.78 126.17
N HIS A 410 -65.77 25.03 126.82
CA HIS A 410 -65.82 24.84 128.27
C HIS A 410 -65.66 26.16 129.05
N LEU A 411 -64.75 27.04 128.63
CA LEU A 411 -64.57 28.37 129.25
C LEU A 411 -65.78 29.28 129.01
N GLU A 412 -66.40 29.25 127.83
CA GLU A 412 -67.64 30.00 127.54
C GLU A 412 -68.80 29.52 128.40
N GLU A 413 -68.97 28.20 128.55
CA GLU A 413 -69.98 27.62 129.44
C GLU A 413 -69.74 28.08 130.90
N GLN A 414 -68.49 28.09 131.37
CA GLN A 414 -68.15 28.64 132.69
C GLN A 414 -68.48 30.13 132.80
N LEU A 415 -68.24 30.92 131.75
CA LEU A 415 -68.56 32.35 131.71
C LEU A 415 -70.06 32.59 131.77
N GLU A 416 -70.84 31.82 131.01
CA GLU A 416 -72.30 31.91 130.99
C GLU A 416 -72.89 31.50 132.35
N ASN A 417 -72.34 30.46 132.97
CA ASN A 417 -72.66 30.08 134.35
C ASN A 417 -72.33 31.19 135.36
N LEU A 418 -71.20 31.88 135.21
CA LEU A 418 -70.82 33.02 136.06
C LEU A 418 -71.73 34.22 135.83
N LYS A 419 -72.13 34.54 134.58
CA LYS A 419 -73.14 35.57 134.29
C LYS A 419 -74.49 35.21 134.89
N GLY A 420 -74.90 33.94 134.81
CA GLY A 420 -76.10 33.42 135.46
C GLY A 420 -76.06 33.63 136.98
N ARG A 421 -74.93 33.29 137.62
CA ARG A 421 -74.70 33.56 139.05
C ARG A 421 -74.66 35.05 139.38
N GLN A 422 -74.06 35.89 138.54
CA GLN A 422 -74.08 37.33 138.71
C GLN A 422 -75.50 37.89 138.59
N ALA A 423 -76.30 37.39 137.64
CA ALA A 423 -77.71 37.74 137.52
C ALA A 423 -78.52 37.30 138.74
N GLU A 424 -78.25 36.11 139.31
CA GLU A 424 -78.82 35.66 140.59
C GLU A 424 -78.40 36.54 141.77
N ILE A 425 -77.13 36.95 141.84
CA ILE A 425 -76.63 37.85 142.89
C ILE A 425 -77.24 39.24 142.75
N VAL A 426 -77.34 39.79 141.54
CA VAL A 426 -78.01 41.07 141.29
C VAL A 426 -79.50 40.98 141.62
N PHE A 427 -80.16 39.86 141.29
CA PHE A 427 -81.55 39.59 141.66
C PHE A 427 -81.72 39.49 143.18
N SER A 428 -80.84 38.78 143.88
CA SER A 428 -80.86 38.68 145.34
C SER A 428 -80.53 40.02 146.02
N CYS A 429 -79.53 40.78 145.55
CA CYS A 429 -79.23 42.14 146.03
C CYS A 429 -80.40 43.11 145.81
N SER A 430 -81.15 42.97 144.71
CA SER A 430 -82.39 43.73 144.47
C SER A 430 -83.50 43.33 145.44
N ARG A 431 -83.57 42.04 145.80
CA ARG A 431 -84.49 41.49 146.81
C ARG A 431 -84.14 41.95 148.24
N TRP A 432 -82.85 42.08 148.57
CA TRP A 432 -82.38 42.63 149.85
C TRP A 432 -82.50 44.16 149.92
N ARG A 433 -82.32 44.88 148.80
CA ARG A 433 -82.58 46.33 148.71
C ARG A 433 -84.06 46.69 148.92
N LYS A 434 -84.99 45.85 148.44
CA LYS A 434 -86.44 45.98 148.74
C LYS A 434 -86.81 45.65 150.20
N LYS A 435 -85.96 44.92 150.95
CA LYS A 435 -86.15 44.65 152.38
C LYS A 435 -85.60 45.74 153.32
N LEU A 436 -84.81 46.69 152.82
CA LEU A 436 -84.21 47.79 153.59
C LEU A 436 -84.82 49.17 153.30
N GLY A 437 -85.98 49.22 152.61
CA GLY A 437 -86.72 50.45 152.29
C GLY A 437 -88.04 50.65 153.06
N THR A 438 -88.37 49.76 153.99
CA THR A 438 -89.51 49.86 154.91
C THR A 438 -89.10 49.30 156.27
N THR A 439 -88.46 50.18 157.05
CA THR A 439 -88.40 50.39 158.51
C THR A 439 -87.03 50.92 158.89
#